data_AF-A0A9P4GYI5-F1
#
_entry.id   AF-A0A9P4GYI5-F1
#
_cell.length_a   1.000
_cell.length_b   1.000
_cell.length_c   1.000
_cell.angle_alpha   90.00
_cell.angle_beta   90.00
_cell.angle_gamma   90.00
#
_symmetry.space_group_name_H-M   'P 1'
#
loop_
_entity.id
_entity.type
_entity.pdbx_description
1 polymer ?
#
loop_
_entity_poly.entity_id
_entity_poly.type
_entity_poly.pdbx_seq_one_letter_code
_entity_poly.pdbx_strand_id
1 'polypeptide(L)' 'MSEPPRKRAKLACVTCNSRRVKCDVTDRQPCTNCITANVHCETRESKRGKHPRKPRTDSNTHEET' A
#
# COMPACT_ATOMS: atom_id res chain seq x y z
N MET A 1 -13.14 -20.55 6.18
CA MET A 1 -13.01 -19.65 5.01
C MET A 1 -12.42 -18.34 5.49
N SER A 2 -11.09 -18.24 5.58
CA SER A 2 -10.42 -17.01 6.02
C SER A 2 -10.06 -16.23 4.76
N GLU A 3 -10.81 -15.18 4.44
CA GLU A 3 -10.48 -14.31 3.31
C GLU A 3 -9.03 -13.80 3.46
N PRO A 4 -8.23 -13.81 2.38
CA PRO A 4 -6.87 -13.31 2.44
C PRO A 4 -6.90 -11.84 2.90
N PRO A 5 -6.01 -11.43 3.82
CA PRO A 5 -5.98 -10.06 4.30
C PRO A 5 -5.81 -9.13 3.10
N ARG A 6 -6.82 -8.28 2.87
CA ARG A 6 -6.85 -7.31 1.78
C ARG A 6 -5.49 -6.63 1.69
N LYS A 7 -4.86 -6.72 0.51
CA LYS A 7 -3.51 -6.20 0.25
C LYS A 7 -3.43 -4.79 0.84
N ARG A 8 -2.47 -4.56 1.75
CA ARG A 8 -2.28 -3.24 2.34
C ARG A 8 -2.06 -2.24 1.20
N ALA A 9 -2.84 -1.17 1.19
CA ALA A 9 -2.66 -0.09 0.24
C ALA A 9 -1.20 0.38 0.32
N LYS A 10 -0.51 0.40 -0.83
CA LYS A 10 0.88 0.87 -0.92
C LYS A 10 0.97 2.39 -0.72
N LEU A 11 -0.17 3.06 -0.79
CA LEU A 11 -0.32 4.51 -0.75
C LEU A 11 -1.55 4.93 0.03
N ALA A 12 -1.46 6.12 0.63
CA ALA A 12 -2.57 6.81 1.27
C ALA A 12 -2.55 8.28 0.82
N CYS A 13 -3.72 8.91 0.73
CA CYS A 13 -3.81 10.34 0.50
C CYS A 13 -3.33 11.13 1.73
N VAL A 14 -2.94 12.39 1.52
CA VAL A 14 -2.43 13.28 2.57
C VAL A 14 -3.43 13.41 3.72
N THR A 15 -4.72 13.57 3.39
CA THR A 15 -5.81 13.70 4.36
C THR A 15 -5.98 12.46 5.24
N CYS A 16 -6.07 11.27 4.63
CA CYS A 16 -6.23 10.03 5.40
C CYS A 16 -4.97 9.66 6.19
N ASN A 17 -3.79 9.94 5.62
CA ASN A 17 -2.51 9.75 6.31
C ASN A 17 -2.41 10.64 7.55
N SER A 18 -2.80 11.92 7.45
CA SER A 18 -2.85 12.86 8.57
C SER A 18 -3.82 12.38 9.66
N ARG A 19 -5.01 11.91 9.26
CA ARG A 19 -6.02 11.35 10.15
C ARG A 19 -5.68 9.96 10.71
N ARG A 20 -4.60 9.32 10.24
CA ARG A 20 -4.21 7.94 10.57
C ARG A 20 -5.33 6.91 10.38
N VAL A 21 -6.18 7.11 9.37
CA VAL A 21 -7.28 6.20 9.02
C VAL A 21 -6.91 5.35 7.80
N LYS A 22 -7.61 4.22 7.63
CA LYS A 22 -7.45 3.37 6.44
C LYS A 22 -7.84 4.17 5.19
N CYS A 23 -6.92 4.23 4.23
CA CYS A 23 -7.12 4.88 2.94
C CYS A 23 -7.21 3.83 1.83
N ASP A 24 -8.23 3.97 1.00
CA ASP A 24 -8.56 3.15 -0.17
C ASP A 24 -8.21 3.87 -1.50
N VAL A 25 -7.34 4.90 -1.44
CA VAL A 25 -6.98 5.72 -2.62
C VAL A 25 -6.33 4.93 -3.75
N THR A 26 -5.73 3.77 -3.43
CA THR A 26 -5.15 2.86 -4.42
C THR A 26 -6.20 2.09 -5.22
N ASP A 27 -7.40 1.92 -4.65
CA ASP A 27 -8.50 1.19 -5.26
C ASP A 27 -9.48 2.15 -5.95
N ARG A 28 -9.69 3.35 -5.37
CA ARG A 28 -10.58 4.40 -5.89
C ARG A 28 -10.02 5.80 -5.61
N GLN A 29 -10.03 6.67 -6.61
CA GLN A 29 -9.64 8.07 -6.48
C GLN A 29 -10.74 8.99 -7.01
N PRO A 30 -11.29 9.91 -6.19
CA PRO A 30 -10.96 10.20 -4.78
C PRO A 30 -11.34 9.07 -3.79
N CYS A 31 -10.64 9.01 -2.66
CA CYS A 31 -10.83 7.97 -1.64
C CYS A 31 -12.23 8.06 -0.99
N THR A 32 -12.80 6.96 -0.49
CA THR A 32 -14.17 6.96 0.08
C THR A 32 -14.32 8.00 1.21
N ASN A 33 -13.34 8.05 2.12
CA ASN A 33 -13.34 9.04 3.21
C ASN A 33 -13.27 10.49 2.71
N CYS A 34 -12.57 10.70 1.60
CA CYS A 34 -12.37 12.02 0.99
C CYS A 34 -13.67 12.49 0.32
N ILE A 35 -14.37 11.57 -0.35
CA ILE A 35 -15.71 11.79 -0.92
C ILE A 35 -16.70 12.14 0.18
N THR A 36 -16.77 11.34 1.25
CA THR A 36 -17.69 11.59 2.37
C THR A 36 -17.41 12.90 3.09
N ALA A 37 -16.14 13.26 3.26
CA ALA A 37 -15.75 14.53 3.87
C ALA A 37 -15.84 15.71 2.89
N ASN A 38 -16.14 15.46 1.61
CA ASN A 38 -16.17 16.44 0.53
C ASN A 38 -14.89 17.32 0.49
N VAL A 39 -13.73 16.68 0.70
CA VAL A 39 -12.41 17.34 0.73
C VAL A 39 -11.55 16.91 -0.46
N HIS A 40 -10.58 17.74 -0.80
CA HIS A 40 -9.62 17.42 -1.85
C HIS A 40 -8.79 16.18 -1.48
N CYS A 41 -8.74 15.20 -2.40
CA CYS A 41 -8.01 13.94 -2.22
C CYS A 41 -6.65 14.01 -2.91
N GLU A 42 -5.65 14.52 -2.21
CA GLU A 42 -4.29 14.58 -2.72
C GLU A 42 -3.50 13.31 -2.37
N THR A 43 -3.03 12.56 -3.36
CA THR A 43 -2.17 11.40 -3.18
C THR A 43 -0.73 11.83 -2.91
N ARG A 44 -0.15 11.39 -1.79
CA ARG A 44 1.27 11.60 -1.50
C ARG A 44 2.12 10.60 -2.31
N GLU A 45 3.34 10.93 -2.69
CA GLU A 45 4.26 9.92 -3.26
C GLU A 45 4.73 8.91 -2.20
N SER A 46 4.67 7.62 -2.52
CA SER A 46 5.20 6.57 -1.63
C SER A 46 6.72 6.54 -1.74
N LYS A 47 7.43 6.90 -0.67
CA LYS A 47 8.89 6.67 -0.57
C LYS A 47 9.25 5.20 -0.26
N ARG A 48 8.24 4.33 -0.10
CA ARG A 48 8.41 2.91 0.23
C ARG A 48 8.97 2.19 -1.00
N GLY A 49 10.15 1.58 -0.87
CA GLY A 49 10.82 0.86 -1.96
C GLY A 49 12.04 1.57 -2.55
N LYS A 50 12.38 2.79 -2.11
CA LYS A 50 13.58 3.50 -2.59
C LYS A 50 14.92 2.89 -2.12
N HIS A 51 14.92 2.03 -1.10
CA HIS A 51 16.11 1.26 -0.78
C HIS A 51 16.11 -0.05 -1.57
N PRO A 52 17.08 -0.26 -2.48
CA PRO A 52 17.29 -1.58 -3.06
C PRO A 52 17.57 -2.54 -1.91
N ARG A 53 16.61 -3.43 -1.63
CA ARG A 53 16.86 -4.53 -0.71
C ARG A 53 17.81 -5.46 -1.43
N LYS A 54 19.00 -5.69 -0.86
CA LYS A 54 19.91 -6.75 -1.33
C LYS A 54 19.07 -8.02 -1.50
N PRO A 55 19.08 -8.67 -2.68
CA PRO A 55 18.44 -9.96 -2.81
C PRO A 55 19.03 -10.86 -1.72
N ARG A 56 18.18 -11.43 -0.87
CA ARG A 56 18.60 -12.57 -0.07
C ARG A 56 18.80 -13.69 -1.09
N THR A 57 20.04 -14.05 -1.36
CA THR A 57 20.39 -15.27 -2.07
C THR A 57 19.77 -16.40 -1.25
N ASP A 58 18.64 -16.91 -1.74
CA ASP A 58 18.03 -18.12 -1.20
C ASP A 58 18.91 -19.27 -1.69
N SER A 59 19.84 -19.69 -0.85
CA SER A 59 20.62 -20.90 -1.04
C SER A 59 19.71 -22.11 -0.81
N ASN A 60 18.83 -22.40 -1.76
CA ASN A 60 18.18 -23.71 -1.84
C ASN A 60 18.59 -24.40 -3.14
N THR A 61 19.78 -24.99 -3.10
CA THR A 61 20.21 -26.04 -4.03
C THR A 61 19.30 -27.25 -3.81
N HIS A 62 18.27 -27.40 -4.64
CA HIS A 62 17.71 -28.72 -4.92
C HIS A 62 18.52 -29.31 -6.07
N GLU A 63 19.46 -30.16 -5.67
CA GLU A 63 20.09 -31.18 -6.50
C GLU A 63 19.01 -32.14 -7.01
N GLU A 64 18.86 -32.26 -8.32
CA GLU A 64 18.06 -33.32 -8.92
C GLU A 64 18.73 -33.80 -10.22
N THR A 65 19.25 -35.04 -10.14
CA THR A 65 19.77 -35.96 -11.18
C THR A 65 21.11 -35.70 -11.86
#